data_AF-A0A956ELX8-F1
#
_entry.id   AF-A0A956ELX8-F1
#
_cell.length_a   1.000
_cell.length_b   1.000
_cell.length_c   1.000
_cell.angle_alpha   90.00
_cell.angle_beta   90.00
_cell.angle_gamma   90.00
#
_symmetry.space_group_name_H-M   'P 1'
#
loop_
_entity.id
_entity.type
_entity.pdbx_description
1 polymer ?
#
loop_
_entity_poly.entity_id
_entity_poly.type
_entity_poly.pdbx_seq_one_letter_code
_entity_poly.pdbx_strand_id
1 'polypeptide(L)'
;LVGTLIARTYPGPPNYESVATGDSSEQAYILVLEAPVCVAPDPTSDLNSKGASGALEIQVASLHLRFSTMVGQRIAVSGSLFAAHTGHHRTPVLMWAKSARAA
;
A
#
# COMPACT_ATOMS: atom_id res chain seq x y z
N LEU A 1 -6.36 10.53 -0.97
CA LEU A 1 -6.95 9.63 0.05
C LEU A 1 -6.47 10.05 1.43
N VAL A 2 -7.32 9.95 2.45
CA VAL A 2 -7.01 10.38 3.82
C VAL A 2 -7.13 9.18 4.76
N GLY A 3 -6.19 9.08 5.70
CA GLY A 3 -6.13 7.98 6.65
C GLY A 3 -4.96 8.10 7.61
N THR A 4 -4.84 7.11 8.50
CA THR A 4 -3.69 6.99 9.41
C THR A 4 -2.63 6.11 8.76
N LEU A 5 -1.40 6.61 8.68
CA LEU A 5 -0.28 5.85 8.14
C LEU A 5 0.29 4.91 9.21
N ILE A 6 0.41 3.63 8.90
CA ILE A 6 1.08 2.65 9.75
C ILE A 6 2.24 2.01 8.99
N ALA A 7 3.25 1.55 9.72
CA ALA A 7 4.26 0.64 9.20
C ALA A 7 3.92 -0.78 9.68
N ARG A 8 3.89 -1.75 8.76
CA ARG A 8 3.68 -3.17 9.09
C ARG A 8 4.81 -3.99 8.49
N THR A 9 5.30 -4.94 9.27
CA THR A 9 6.36 -5.87 8.87
C THR A 9 5.75 -7.12 8.27
N TYR A 10 6.30 -7.58 7.15
CA TYR A 10 5.89 -8.76 6.42
C TYR A 10 7.09 -9.66 6.10
N PRO A 11 6.89 -10.97 5.94
CA PRO A 11 7.89 -11.84 5.35
C PRO A 11 8.17 -11.45 3.88
N GLY A 12 9.44 -11.27 3.55
CA GLY A 12 9.97 -10.99 2.23
C GLY A 12 10.58 -12.24 1.58
N PRO A 13 11.46 -12.07 0.59
CA PRO A 13 12.19 -13.17 -0.04
C PRO A 13 12.93 -14.07 0.96
N PRO A 14 13.17 -15.36 0.61
CA PRO A 14 12.82 -15.97 -0.67
C PRO A 14 11.35 -16.43 -0.79
N ASN A 15 10.71 -16.84 0.30
CA ASN A 15 9.42 -17.54 0.22
C ASN A 15 8.21 -16.66 0.56
N TYR A 16 8.40 -15.53 1.25
CA TYR A 16 7.33 -14.62 1.70
C TYR A 16 6.33 -15.28 2.66
N GLU A 17 6.76 -16.28 3.42
CA GLU A 17 5.93 -17.05 4.34
C GLU A 17 6.22 -16.70 5.80
N SER A 18 7.49 -16.69 6.21
CA SER A 18 7.84 -16.53 7.61
C SER A 18 9.28 -16.08 7.83
N VAL A 19 9.41 -14.93 8.50
CA VAL A 19 10.71 -14.40 8.96
C VAL A 19 11.36 -15.34 9.99
N ALA A 20 10.55 -15.99 10.84
CA ALA A 20 11.05 -16.91 11.87
C ALA A 20 11.71 -18.16 11.28
N THR A 21 11.40 -18.51 10.03
CA THR A 21 11.92 -19.69 9.33
C THR A 21 12.89 -19.33 8.21
N GLY A 22 13.36 -18.08 8.14
CA GLY A 22 14.48 -17.67 7.29
C GLY A 22 14.15 -16.65 6.19
N ASP A 23 12.91 -16.19 6.06
CA ASP A 23 12.59 -15.11 5.14
C ASP A 23 13.11 -13.75 5.65
N SER A 24 13.47 -12.88 4.73
CA SER A 24 13.82 -11.49 5.04
C SER A 24 12.63 -10.72 5.61
N SER A 25 12.89 -9.69 6.40
CA SER A 25 11.86 -8.81 6.96
C SER A 25 11.67 -7.61 6.03
N GLU A 26 10.45 -7.41 5.53
CA GLU A 26 10.08 -6.27 4.68
C GLU A 26 9.08 -5.36 5.40
N GLN A 27 9.41 -4.08 5.47
CA GLN A 27 8.49 -3.08 5.99
C GLN A 27 7.68 -2.46 4.85
N ALA A 28 6.35 -2.49 4.98
CA ALA A 28 5.44 -1.77 4.09
C ALA A 28 4.70 -0.67 4.85
N TYR A 29 4.43 0.43 4.16
CA TYR A 29 3.62 1.52 4.66
C TYR A 29 2.18 1.35 4.19
N ILE A 30 1.25 1.28 5.15
CA ILE A 30 -0.16 1.07 4.89
C ILE A 30 -0.92 2.32 5.32
N LEU A 31 -1.69 2.91 4.41
CA LEU A 31 -2.65 3.95 4.74
C LEU A 31 -3.97 3.28 5.12
N VAL A 32 -4.33 3.35 6.40
CA VAL A 32 -5.63 2.90 6.91
C VAL A 32 -6.62 4.03 6.70
N LEU A 33 -7.50 3.86 5.71
CA LEU A 33 -8.44 4.88 5.24
C LEU A 33 -9.56 5.13 6.26
N GLU A 34 -10.02 6.38 6.32
CA GLU A 34 -11.18 6.75 7.14
C GLU A 34 -12.50 6.28 6.53
N ALA A 35 -12.53 6.11 5.22
CA ALA A 35 -13.67 5.62 4.47
C ALA A 35 -13.19 4.60 3.43
N PRO A 36 -13.95 3.52 3.22
CA PRO A 36 -13.59 2.51 2.22
C PRO A 36 -13.63 3.12 0.81
N VAL A 37 -12.74 2.64 -0.05
CA VAL A 37 -12.74 3.02 -1.47
C VAL A 37 -13.05 1.85 -2.37
N CYS A 38 -13.70 2.15 -3.50
CA CYS A 38 -13.88 1.22 -4.59
C CYS A 38 -13.00 1.66 -5.76
N VAL A 39 -12.23 0.73 -6.32
CA VAL A 39 -11.39 0.92 -7.49
C VAL A 39 -11.97 0.07 -8.60
N ALA A 40 -12.37 0.74 -9.69
CA ALA A 40 -12.87 0.05 -10.87
C ALA A 40 -11.74 -0.73 -11.57
N PRO A 41 -12.03 -1.90 -12.15
CA PRO A 41 -11.08 -2.56 -13.04
C PRO A 41 -10.82 -1.72 -14.29
N ASP A 42 -9.61 -1.82 -14.83
CA ASP A 42 -9.29 -1.37 -16.17
C ASP A 42 -9.13 -2.60 -17.08
N PRO A 43 -10.13 -2.94 -17.91
CA PRO A 43 -10.09 -4.13 -18.76
C PRO A 43 -9.05 -4.04 -19.88
N THR A 44 -8.49 -2.85 -20.13
CA THR A 44 -7.44 -2.63 -21.14
C THR A 44 -6.03 -2.76 -20.57
N SER A 45 -5.91 -2.94 -19.24
CA SER A 45 -4.64 -3.06 -18.53
C SER A 45 -4.45 -4.46 -17.97
N ASP A 46 -3.39 -5.16 -18.38
CA ASP A 46 -3.04 -6.48 -17.85
C ASP A 46 -2.87 -6.45 -16.32
N LEU A 47 -2.23 -5.39 -15.81
CA LEU A 47 -1.93 -5.23 -14.39
C LEU A 47 -3.11 -4.72 -13.56
N ASN A 48 -4.06 -4.01 -14.14
CA ASN A 48 -5.20 -3.40 -13.44
C ASN A 48 -6.56 -4.01 -13.84
N SER A 49 -6.54 -5.19 -14.45
CA SER A 49 -7.73 -5.93 -14.89
C SER A 49 -8.70 -6.29 -13.76
N LYS A 50 -8.25 -6.23 -12.51
CA LYS A 50 -9.07 -6.47 -11.31
C LYS A 50 -9.27 -5.18 -10.53
N GLY A 51 -10.53 -4.88 -10.24
CA GLY A 51 -10.91 -3.84 -9.29
C GLY A 51 -10.85 -4.33 -7.85
N ALA A 52 -11.13 -3.43 -6.92
CA ALA A 52 -11.31 -3.75 -5.50
C ALA A 52 -12.52 -2.98 -4.96
N SER A 53 -13.34 -3.63 -4.16
CA SER A 53 -14.50 -3.00 -3.52
C SER A 53 -14.30 -2.95 -2.02
N GLY A 54 -14.60 -1.80 -1.41
CA GLY A 54 -14.57 -1.67 0.05
C GLY A 54 -13.17 -1.67 0.66
N ALA A 55 -12.13 -1.29 -0.08
CA ALA A 55 -10.76 -1.32 0.43
C ALA A 55 -10.58 -0.26 1.52
N LEU A 56 -10.20 -0.69 2.73
CA LEU A 56 -9.88 0.16 3.88
C LEU A 56 -8.37 0.33 4.11
N GLU A 57 -7.56 -0.56 3.54
CA GLU A 57 -6.10 -0.50 3.64
C GLU A 57 -5.49 -0.43 2.24
N ILE A 58 -4.58 0.52 2.04
CA ILE A 58 -3.83 0.68 0.79
C ILE A 58 -2.35 0.83 1.12
N GLN A 59 -1.51 -0.01 0.53
CA GLN A 59 -0.07 0.15 0.59
C GLN A 59 0.35 1.37 -0.24
N VAL A 60 1.13 2.26 0.38
CA VAL A 60 1.68 3.44 -0.27
C VAL A 60 3.18 3.27 -0.48
N ALA A 61 3.66 3.67 -1.65
CA ALA A 61 5.08 3.65 -1.99
C ALA A 61 5.48 4.93 -2.73
N SER A 62 6.73 5.36 -2.55
CA SER A 62 7.30 6.52 -3.24
C SER A 62 8.83 6.47 -3.14
N LEU A 63 9.52 6.95 -4.18
CA LEU A 63 10.98 7.16 -4.13
C LEU A 63 11.38 8.46 -3.42
N HIS A 64 10.46 9.42 -3.33
CA HIS A 64 10.77 10.79 -2.91
C HIS A 64 10.23 11.15 -1.53
N LEU A 65 9.24 10.40 -1.02
CA LEU A 65 8.63 10.65 0.28
C LEU A 65 9.30 9.80 1.38
N ARG A 66 9.47 10.40 2.56
CA ARG A 66 9.97 9.71 3.76
C ARG A 66 8.80 9.33 4.66
N PHE A 67 8.08 8.28 4.29
CA PHE A 67 6.90 7.82 5.03
C PHE A 67 7.18 7.42 6.48
N SER A 68 8.40 6.99 6.81
CA SER A 68 8.82 6.69 8.17
C SER A 68 8.58 7.84 9.15
N THR A 69 8.70 9.08 8.71
CA THR A 69 8.49 10.25 9.58
C THR A 69 7.01 10.59 9.81
N MET A 70 6.11 9.92 9.09
CA MET A 70 4.66 10.14 9.13
C MET A 70 3.90 8.98 9.77
N VAL A 71 4.59 7.92 10.19
CA VAL A 71 3.96 6.75 10.83
C VAL A 71 3.25 7.19 12.12
N GLY A 72 2.03 6.68 12.31
CA GLY A 72 1.11 7.05 13.39
C GLY A 72 0.33 8.34 13.14
N GLN A 73 0.65 9.10 12.09
CA GLN A 73 -0.03 10.35 11.78
C GLN A 73 -1.21 10.14 10.84
N ARG A 74 -2.21 11.00 11.00
CA ARG A 74 -3.28 11.20 10.03
C ARG A 74 -2.76 12.05 8.87
N ILE A 75 -2.77 11.49 7.66
CA ILE A 75 -2.22 12.12 6.46
C ILE A 75 -3.17 12.06 5.27
N ALA A 76 -2.99 13.01 4.35
CA ALA A 76 -3.58 13.03 3.03
C ALA A 76 -2.51 12.66 2.01
N VAL A 77 -2.75 11.61 1.23
CA VAL A 77 -1.84 11.12 0.18
C VAL A 77 -2.50 11.25 -1.18
N SER A 78 -1.76 11.77 -2.16
CA SER A 78 -2.19 11.88 -3.55
C SER A 78 -1.20 11.16 -4.46
N GLY A 79 -1.71 10.45 -5.45
CA GLY A 79 -0.90 9.57 -6.30
C GLY A 79 -1.73 8.83 -7.34
N SER A 80 -1.11 7.80 -7.92
CA SER A 80 -1.78 6.90 -8.86
C SER A 80 -2.04 5.56 -8.20
N LEU A 81 -3.27 5.04 -8.32
CA LEU A 81 -3.63 3.72 -7.82
C LEU A 81 -3.25 2.63 -8.84
N PHE A 82 -2.91 1.44 -8.35
CA PHE A 82 -2.69 0.25 -9.17
C PHE A 82 -2.98 -1.03 -8.38
N ALA A 83 -3.27 -2.13 -9.07
CA ALA A 83 -3.55 -3.40 -8.42
C ALA A 83 -2.28 -4.18 -8.06
N ALA A 84 -2.39 -5.02 -7.04
CA ALA A 84 -1.31 -5.90 -6.61
C ALA A 84 -0.95 -6.96 -7.66
N HIS A 85 0.31 -6.98 -8.08
CA HIS A 85 0.84 -7.94 -9.04
C HIS A 85 2.20 -8.59 -8.67
N THR A 86 2.73 -8.39 -7.45
CA THR A 86 4.00 -9.00 -6.99
C THR A 86 3.89 -9.50 -5.55
N GLY A 87 4.84 -10.33 -5.09
CA GLY A 87 4.92 -10.80 -3.68
C GLY A 87 5.21 -9.69 -2.66
N HIS A 88 5.73 -8.54 -3.10
CA HIS A 88 5.97 -7.37 -2.24
C HIS A 88 4.71 -6.55 -1.97
N HIS A 89 3.63 -6.80 -2.70
CA HIS A 89 2.37 -6.07 -2.56
C HIS A 89 1.49 -6.72 -1.50
N ARG A 90 1.14 -5.95 -0.47
CA ARG A 90 0.53 -6.44 0.78
C ARG A 90 -0.94 -6.06 0.94
N THR A 91 -1.48 -5.30 -0.01
CA THR A 91 -2.90 -4.92 -0.11
C THR A 91 -3.37 -5.09 -1.55
N PRO A 92 -4.67 -5.36 -1.82
CA PRO A 92 -5.18 -5.54 -3.18
C PRO A 92 -4.99 -4.30 -4.08
N VAL A 93 -5.02 -3.12 -3.49
CA VAL A 93 -4.79 -1.83 -4.14
C VAL A 93 -3.58 -1.17 -3.51
N LEU A 94 -2.72 -0.58 -4.33
CA LEU A 94 -1.58 0.20 -3.92
C LEU A 94 -1.67 1.62 -4.48
N MET A 95 -0.89 2.53 -3.91
CA MET A 95 -0.71 3.88 -4.44
C MET A 95 0.76 4.21 -4.64
N TRP A 96 1.11 4.62 -5.86
CA TRP A 96 2.34 5.34 -6.12
C TRP A 96 2.15 6.81 -5.74
N ALA A 97 2.66 7.18 -4.56
CA ALA A 97 2.41 8.48 -3.95
C ALA A 97 3.31 9.57 -4.56
N LYS A 98 2.66 10.64 -5.04
CA LYS A 98 3.28 11.87 -5.54
C LYS A 98 3.45 12.91 -4.44
N SER A 99 2.54 12.93 -3.46
CA SER A 99 2.62 13.82 -2.29
C SER A 99 1.95 13.19 -1.07
N ALA A 100 2.40 13.59 0.11
CA ALA A 100 1.80 13.26 1.39
C ALA A 100 1.97 14.46 2.34
N ARG A 101 0.93 14.76 3.12
CA ARG A 101 0.93 15.85 4.11
C ARG A 101 0.04 15.51 5.29
N ALA A 102 0.26 16.16 6.43
CA ALA A 102 -0.71 16.12 7.54
C ALA A 102 -2.09 16.58 7.05
N ALA A 103 -3.14 15.91 7.56
CA ALA A 103 -4.52 16.12 7.14
C ALA A 103 -5.39 16.69 8.26
#